data_AF-Q6TLI1-F1
#
_entry.id   AF-Q6TLI1-F1
#
_cell.length_a   1.000
_cell.length_b   1.000
_cell.length_c   1.000
_cell.angle_alpha   90.00
_cell.angle_beta   90.00
_cell.angle_gamma   90.00
#
_symmetry.space_group_name_H-M   'P 1'
#
loop_
_entity.id
_entity.type
_entity.pdbx_description
1 polymer ?
#
loop_
_entity_poly.entity_id
_entity_poly.type
_entity_poly.pdbx_seq_one_letter_code
_entity_poly.pdbx_strand_id
1 'polypeptide(L)'
;ESCSQEGDPEPGAQEEALEIEAPKEKEEEEEEEEEEEIVSPPPVENEAPQSCHPKPVSSDTEDVTKRKNHNFLERKRRNDLRSRFLALRDQVPTLASCSKAPKVVILSKALEYLQALVGAEK
;
A
#
# COMPACT_ATOMS: atom_id res chain seq x y z
N GLU A 1 64.99 -13.60 -6.12
CA GLU A 1 64.19 -12.38 -6.40
C GLU A 1 62.88 -12.87 -7.02
N SER A 2 61.73 -12.92 -6.34
CA SER A 2 60.88 -11.90 -5.71
C SER A 2 60.23 -10.92 -6.71
N CYS A 3 58.88 -10.97 -6.78
CA CYS A 3 57.91 -9.88 -7.06
C CYS A 3 58.02 -9.11 -8.40
N SER A 4 56.96 -8.64 -9.08
CA SER A 4 55.55 -8.45 -8.75
C SER A 4 54.72 -8.44 -10.04
N GLN A 5 53.47 -8.85 -9.90
CA GLN A 5 52.39 -8.72 -10.86
C GLN A 5 51.66 -7.41 -10.51
N GLU A 6 51.56 -6.46 -11.44
CA GLU A 6 50.67 -5.30 -11.31
C GLU A 6 49.87 -5.17 -12.61
N GLY A 7 48.54 -5.27 -12.46
CA GLY A 7 47.56 -4.92 -13.47
C GLY A 7 46.57 -3.97 -12.82
N ASP A 8 46.49 -2.76 -13.35
CA ASP A 8 45.49 -1.75 -12.99
C ASP A 8 44.18 -1.97 -13.79
N PRO A 9 43.00 -1.68 -13.20
CA PRO A 9 41.71 -1.80 -13.87
C PRO A 9 41.11 -0.44 -14.33
N GLU A 10 40.07 -0.56 -15.18
CA GLU A 10 39.02 0.43 -15.54
C GLU A 10 39.40 1.57 -16.51
N PRO A 11 38.44 2.24 -17.21
CA PRO A 11 36.97 2.05 -17.25
C PRO A 11 36.39 1.96 -18.68
N GLY A 12 35.13 1.52 -18.82
CA GLY A 12 34.43 1.61 -20.11
C GLY A 12 33.00 1.10 -20.13
N ALA A 13 32.06 1.92 -19.67
CA ALA A 13 30.62 1.74 -19.79
C ALA A 13 30.12 2.09 -21.19
N GLN A 14 29.41 1.16 -21.89
CA GLN A 14 28.45 1.38 -23.00
C GLN A 14 27.56 0.10 -23.08
N GLU A 15 26.32 0.12 -22.58
CA GLU A 15 25.04 0.41 -23.27
C GLU A 15 24.47 -0.74 -24.14
N GLU A 16 23.13 -0.85 -24.10
CA GLU A 16 22.21 -1.76 -24.83
C GLU A 16 22.14 -3.25 -24.39
N ALA A 17 20.99 -3.92 -24.24
CA ALA A 17 19.60 -3.59 -24.53
C ALA A 17 18.65 -4.41 -23.64
N LEU A 18 17.45 -3.87 -23.52
CA LEU A 18 16.26 -4.31 -22.81
C LEU A 18 15.71 -5.64 -23.33
N GLU A 19 15.22 -6.50 -22.45
CA GLU A 19 13.95 -7.22 -22.68
C GLU A 19 13.29 -7.56 -21.34
N ILE A 20 12.20 -6.84 -21.09
CA ILE A 20 11.33 -6.97 -19.91
C ILE A 20 10.10 -7.74 -20.41
N GLU A 21 9.96 -9.00 -20.03
CA GLU A 21 8.73 -9.75 -20.30
C GLU A 21 7.68 -9.46 -19.22
N ALA A 22 6.51 -9.03 -19.69
CA ALA A 22 5.40 -8.49 -18.94
C ALA A 22 4.59 -9.58 -18.17
N PRO A 23 4.15 -9.32 -16.91
CA PRO A 23 3.14 -10.14 -16.26
C PRO A 23 1.73 -9.76 -16.75
N LYS A 24 1.03 -10.78 -17.24
CA LYS A 24 -0.34 -10.79 -17.73
C LYS A 24 -1.33 -10.34 -16.64
N GLU A 25 -2.25 -9.48 -17.06
CA GLU A 25 -3.32 -8.82 -16.30
C GLU A 25 -4.23 -9.83 -15.58
N LYS A 26 -4.59 -9.53 -14.33
CA LYS A 26 -5.71 -10.15 -13.64
C LYS A 26 -6.89 -9.20 -13.73
N GLU A 27 -7.98 -9.70 -14.31
CA GLU A 27 -9.30 -9.09 -14.34
C GLU A 27 -9.79 -8.91 -12.89
N GLU A 28 -10.18 -7.68 -12.53
CA GLU A 28 -10.93 -7.38 -11.31
C GLU A 28 -12.42 -7.45 -11.67
N GLU A 29 -13.16 -8.37 -11.05
CA GLU A 29 -14.63 -8.40 -11.06
C GLU A 29 -15.15 -7.19 -10.27
N GLU A 30 -16.12 -6.50 -10.87
CA GLU A 30 -16.95 -5.47 -10.25
C GLU A 30 -17.87 -6.12 -9.21
N GLU A 31 -17.85 -5.65 -7.95
CA GLU A 31 -18.91 -5.93 -6.98
C GLU A 31 -19.83 -4.71 -6.86
N GLU A 32 -21.13 -4.99 -6.98
CA GLU A 32 -22.27 -4.09 -7.12
C GLU A 32 -22.52 -3.23 -5.87
N GLU A 33 -23.03 -2.01 -6.10
CA GLU A 33 -23.43 -1.05 -5.07
C GLU A 33 -24.72 -1.51 -4.36
N GLU A 34 -24.71 -1.56 -3.02
CA GLU A 34 -25.93 -1.70 -2.22
C GLU A 34 -26.70 -0.36 -2.19
N GLU A 35 -27.93 -0.37 -2.70
CA GLU A 35 -28.92 0.70 -2.59
C GLU A 35 -29.42 0.82 -1.14
N GLU A 36 -29.13 1.95 -0.47
CA GLU A 36 -29.87 2.38 0.71
C GLU A 36 -30.89 3.46 0.32
N GLU A 37 -32.14 3.03 0.37
CA GLU A 37 -33.39 3.77 0.26
C GLU A 37 -33.44 5.00 1.20
N ILE A 38 -33.51 6.20 0.61
CA ILE A 38 -33.96 7.41 1.31
C ILE A 38 -35.01 8.15 0.48
N VAL A 39 -36.26 8.02 0.93
CA VAL A 39 -37.47 8.72 0.47
C VAL A 39 -37.33 10.25 0.56
N SER A 40 -37.61 10.98 -0.54
CA SER A 40 -38.18 12.35 -0.54
C SER A 40 -38.57 12.88 -1.95
N PRO A 41 -39.49 13.87 -2.05
CA PRO A 41 -40.68 13.90 -2.94
C PRO A 41 -40.47 14.53 -4.34
N PRO A 42 -41.46 14.48 -5.28
CA PRO A 42 -41.23 14.86 -6.67
C PRO A 42 -41.09 16.38 -6.87
N PRO A 43 -40.24 16.84 -7.80
CA PRO A 43 -40.13 18.25 -8.15
C PRO A 43 -41.27 18.66 -9.09
N VAL A 44 -42.01 19.68 -8.68
CA VAL A 44 -42.93 20.43 -9.56
C VAL A 44 -42.12 21.19 -10.61
N GLU A 45 -42.49 20.97 -11.87
CA GLU A 45 -41.98 21.63 -13.06
C GLU A 45 -42.08 23.16 -12.95
N ASN A 46 -40.99 23.86 -13.17
CA ASN A 46 -40.99 25.25 -13.59
C ASN A 46 -39.88 25.48 -14.62
N GLU A 47 -40.28 26.11 -15.71
CA GLU A 47 -39.54 26.27 -16.95
C GLU A 47 -38.28 27.16 -16.85
N ALA A 48 -37.40 26.98 -17.85
CA ALA A 48 -36.01 27.43 -18.00
C ALA A 48 -35.74 28.96 -17.88
N PRO A 49 -34.46 29.41 -17.83
CA PRO A 49 -33.71 29.55 -19.08
C PRO A 49 -32.25 29.12 -19.01
N GLN A 50 -31.72 28.82 -20.20
CA GLN A 50 -30.32 28.47 -20.50
C GLN A 50 -29.34 29.43 -19.83
N SER A 51 -28.46 28.90 -18.97
CA SER A 51 -27.25 29.60 -18.55
C SER A 51 -26.04 28.89 -19.16
N CYS A 52 -25.47 29.52 -20.19
CA CYS A 52 -24.15 29.18 -20.70
C CYS A 52 -23.10 29.47 -19.62
N HIS A 53 -22.88 28.53 -18.72
CA HIS A 53 -21.74 28.58 -17.80
C HIS A 53 -20.50 28.06 -18.53
N PRO A 54 -19.44 28.87 -18.71
CA PRO A 54 -18.15 28.31 -19.09
C PRO A 54 -17.74 27.37 -17.95
N LYS A 55 -17.54 26.08 -18.26
CA LYS A 55 -17.07 25.10 -17.28
C LYS A 55 -15.81 25.68 -16.62
N PRO A 56 -15.78 25.86 -15.29
CA PRO A 56 -14.59 26.36 -14.64
C PRO A 56 -13.49 25.32 -14.84
N VAL A 57 -12.40 25.73 -15.49
CA VAL A 57 -11.17 24.97 -15.78
C VAL A 57 -10.40 24.55 -14.49
N SER A 58 -11.08 24.52 -13.34
CA SER A 58 -10.55 24.35 -11.99
C SER A 58 -11.06 23.05 -11.31
N SER A 59 -12.05 22.37 -11.89
CA SER A 59 -12.60 21.14 -11.29
C SER A 59 -11.54 20.04 -11.15
N ASP A 60 -10.68 19.86 -12.16
CA ASP A 60 -9.73 18.75 -12.20
C ASP A 60 -8.63 18.86 -11.12
N THR A 61 -8.23 20.09 -10.74
CA THR A 61 -7.21 20.31 -9.71
C THR A 61 -7.68 19.96 -8.29
N GLU A 62 -8.96 20.17 -8.00
CA GLU A 62 -9.56 19.82 -6.71
C GLU A 62 -9.61 18.29 -6.53
N ASP A 63 -9.97 17.55 -7.59
CA ASP A 63 -10.04 16.09 -7.59
C ASP A 63 -8.66 15.43 -7.42
N VAL A 64 -7.63 15.97 -8.08
CA VAL A 64 -6.25 15.50 -7.91
C VAL A 64 -5.77 15.69 -6.47
N THR A 65 -6.12 16.82 -5.84
CA THR A 65 -5.69 17.13 -4.46
C THR A 65 -6.35 16.20 -3.43
N LYS A 66 -7.66 15.95 -3.56
CA LYS A 66 -8.38 14.98 -2.72
C LYS A 66 -7.79 13.59 -2.83
N ARG A 67 -7.53 13.13 -4.07
CA ARG A 67 -6.91 11.82 -4.33
C ARG A 67 -5.51 11.72 -3.72
N LYS A 68 -4.68 12.76 -3.84
CA LYS A 68 -3.34 12.82 -3.23
C LYS A 68 -3.42 12.73 -1.71
N ASN A 69 -4.31 13.50 -1.08
CA ASN A 69 -4.49 13.51 0.37
C ASN A 69 -4.93 12.13 0.88
N HIS A 70 -5.93 11.53 0.24
CA HIS A 70 -6.40 10.18 0.55
C HIS A 70 -5.26 9.14 0.52
N ASN A 71 -4.49 9.11 -0.58
CA ASN A 71 -3.34 8.21 -0.73
C ASN A 71 -2.26 8.42 0.35
N PHE A 72 -2.02 9.67 0.73
CA PHE A 72 -1.07 10.00 1.78
C PHE A 72 -1.51 9.41 3.13
N LEU A 73 -2.77 9.62 3.51
CA LEU A 73 -3.33 9.11 4.76
C LEU A 73 -3.31 7.58 4.82
N GLU A 74 -3.69 6.89 3.74
CA GLU A 74 -3.66 5.43 3.71
C GLU A 74 -2.22 4.88 3.74
N ARG A 75 -1.26 5.55 3.10
CA ARG A 75 0.15 5.17 3.23
C ARG A 75 0.64 5.32 4.67
N LYS A 76 0.29 6.42 5.35
CA LYS A 76 0.61 6.62 6.77
C LYS A 76 -0.01 5.50 7.62
N ARG A 77 -1.30 5.22 7.44
CA ARG A 77 -2.00 4.13 8.14
C ARG A 77 -1.30 2.78 7.94
N ARG A 78 -0.91 2.44 6.70
CA ARG A 78 -0.18 1.20 6.41
C ARG A 78 1.20 1.16 7.06
N ASN A 79 1.91 2.28 7.12
CA ASN A 79 3.21 2.37 7.79
C ASN A 79 3.06 2.18 9.30
N ASP A 80 2.11 2.86 9.93
CA ASP A 80 1.81 2.73 11.37
C ASP A 80 1.47 1.26 11.71
N LEU A 81 0.64 0.60 10.89
CA LEU A 81 0.32 -0.82 11.06
C LEU A 81 1.56 -1.71 10.90
N ARG A 82 2.40 -1.45 9.89
CA ARG A 82 3.64 -2.21 9.69
C ARG A 82 4.58 -2.08 10.90
N SER A 83 4.74 -0.88 11.43
CA SER A 83 5.56 -0.62 12.62
C SER A 83 5.03 -1.37 13.84
N ARG A 84 3.71 -1.43 14.04
CA ARG A 84 3.09 -2.24 15.10
C ARG A 84 3.36 -3.74 14.95
N PHE A 85 3.32 -4.27 13.73
CA PHE A 85 3.67 -5.67 13.47
C PHE A 85 5.15 -5.97 13.75
N LEU A 86 6.06 -5.06 13.39
CA LEU A 86 7.48 -5.21 13.69
C LEU A 86 7.74 -5.17 15.19
N ALA A 87 7.13 -4.22 15.90
CA ALA A 87 7.23 -4.14 17.36
C ALA A 87 6.68 -5.41 18.03
N LEU A 88 5.56 -5.95 17.56
CA LEU A 88 5.02 -7.20 18.08
C LEU A 88 5.97 -8.39 17.84
N ARG A 89 6.51 -8.51 16.62
CA ARG A 89 7.48 -9.55 16.27
C ARG A 89 8.67 -9.54 17.23
N ASP A 90 9.19 -8.36 17.56
CA ASP A 90 10.37 -8.22 18.42
C ASP A 90 10.11 -8.68 19.86
N GLN A 91 8.85 -8.71 20.30
CA GLN A 91 8.45 -9.24 21.61
C GLN A 91 8.23 -10.76 21.62
N VAL A 92 8.23 -11.41 20.46
CA VAL A 92 8.01 -12.86 20.34
C VAL A 92 9.36 -13.55 20.19
N PRO A 93 9.85 -14.30 21.21
CA PRO A 93 11.22 -14.84 21.21
C PRO A 93 11.56 -15.71 19.98
N THR A 94 10.59 -16.48 19.48
CA THR A 94 10.76 -17.36 18.32
C THR A 94 10.88 -16.60 16.99
N LEU A 95 10.48 -15.33 16.95
CA LEU A 95 10.46 -14.50 15.74
C LEU A 95 11.42 -13.31 15.79
N ALA A 96 12.03 -13.00 16.93
CA ALA A 96 12.93 -11.86 17.10
C ALA A 96 14.11 -11.84 16.11
N SER A 97 14.60 -13.02 15.68
CA SER A 97 15.66 -13.16 14.66
C SER A 97 15.13 -13.20 13.22
N CYS A 98 13.82 -13.36 13.02
CA CYS A 98 13.20 -13.50 11.70
C CYS A 98 12.76 -12.13 11.14
N SER A 99 13.69 -11.43 10.50
CA SER A 99 13.47 -10.05 10.02
C SER A 99 12.28 -9.87 9.05
N LYS A 100 11.85 -10.94 8.37
CA LYS A 100 10.76 -10.93 7.38
C LYS A 100 9.62 -11.91 7.70
N ALA A 101 9.35 -12.13 8.98
CA ALA A 101 8.22 -12.98 9.40
C ALA A 101 6.89 -12.51 8.77
N PRO A 102 6.08 -13.41 8.18
CA PRO A 102 4.76 -13.08 7.64
C PRO A 102 3.81 -12.58 8.72
N LYS A 103 2.88 -11.68 8.37
CA LYS A 103 1.89 -11.11 9.33
C LYS A 103 1.11 -12.18 10.08
N VAL A 104 0.61 -13.19 9.37
CA VAL A 104 -0.15 -14.30 9.98
C VAL A 104 0.71 -15.09 10.98
N VAL A 105 1.98 -15.33 10.64
CA VAL A 105 2.92 -16.03 11.52
C VAL A 105 3.20 -15.22 12.79
N ILE A 106 3.36 -13.90 12.68
CA ILE A 106 3.52 -13.01 13.85
C ILE A 106 2.32 -13.15 14.79
N LEU A 107 1.09 -13.14 14.27
CA LEU A 107 -0.12 -13.27 15.09
C LEU A 107 -0.21 -14.64 15.76
N SER A 108 -0.01 -15.73 15.00
CA SER A 108 -0.09 -17.09 15.53
C SER A 108 0.95 -17.33 16.62
N LYS A 109 2.22 -16.91 16.40
CA LYS A 109 3.29 -17.10 17.37
C LYS A 109 3.17 -16.19 18.59
N ALA A 110 2.64 -14.98 18.44
CA ALA A 110 2.33 -14.14 19.59
C ALA A 110 1.26 -14.78 20.50
N LEU A 111 0.23 -15.37 19.90
CA LEU A 111 -0.81 -16.09 20.64
C LEU A 111 -0.24 -17.31 21.38
N GLU A 112 0.54 -18.15 20.69
CA GLU A 112 1.23 -19.29 21.31
C GLU A 112 2.11 -18.85 22.49
N TYR A 113 2.84 -17.75 22.32
CA TYR A 113 3.70 -17.21 23.37
C TYR A 113 2.91 -16.74 24.60
N LEU A 114 1.79 -16.02 24.41
CA LEU A 114 0.91 -15.61 25.50
C LEU A 114 0.34 -16.83 26.25
N GLN A 115 -0.08 -17.86 25.54
CA GLN A 115 -0.59 -19.10 26.17
C GLN A 115 0.48 -19.80 27.00
N ALA A 116 1.73 -19.84 26.52
CA ALA A 116 2.84 -20.42 27.25
C ALA A 116 3.16 -19.63 28.53
N LEU A 117 3.15 -18.29 28.48
CA LEU A 117 3.36 -17.43 29.65
C LEU A 117 2.26 -17.64 30.70
N VAL A 118 0.99 -17.60 30.29
CA VAL A 118 -0.16 -17.81 31.20
C VAL A 118 -0.15 -19.23 31.79
N GLY A 119 0.32 -20.22 31.04
CA GLY A 119 0.46 -21.59 31.53
C GLY A 119 1.58 -21.77 32.55
N ALA A 120 2.68 -21.02 32.40
CA ALA A 120 3.84 -21.07 33.29
C ALA A 120 3.64 -20.31 34.62
N GLU A 121 2.66 -19.41 34.69
CA GLU A 121 2.31 -18.68 35.93
C GLU A 121 1.43 -19.48 36.91
N LYS A 122 1.01 -20.70 36.54
CA LYS A 122 0.19 -21.61 37.37
C LYS A 122 1.04 -22.66 38.07
#